data_AF-A0A8I1UMT5-F1
#
_entry.id   AF-A0A8I1UMT5-F1
#
_cell.length_a   1.000
_cell.length_b   1.000
_cell.length_c   1.000
_cell.angle_alpha   90.00
_cell.angle_beta   90.00
_cell.angle_gamma   90.00
#
_symmetry.space_group_name_H-M   'P 1'
#
loop_
_entity.id
_entity.type
_entity.pdbx_description
1 polymer ?
#
loop_
_entity_poly.entity_id
_entity_poly.type
_entity_poly.pdbx_seq_one_letter_code
_entity_poly.pdbx_strand_id
1 'polypeptide(L)'
;MTGFTDYTAKKVLDHIVGKTDMGSLPTGYIALFTAVGLDDGTGFTEVSGGNYSRVQTADTDWNAASGSAPSTNSNANDIEFPTPSADWGTVIAFGIYDAASGGNLLMWDYLGNFPWLPAAVSSASPGVITAKGHGYSANDTFVFSTEFGGTAPSFSQGNFTGLLAVVSPSGDTFTAKNGATAVNTSSTGSGMVRKVASQAISAGVVAKFAGGTPGTLVLAAA
;
A
#
# COMPACT_ATOMS: atom_id res chain seq x y z
N MET A 1 2.42 -7.33 -0.84
CA MET A 1 2.51 -7.95 -2.18
C MET A 1 2.85 -6.79 -3.09
N THR A 2 3.94 -6.82 -3.83
CA THR A 2 4.22 -5.76 -4.82
C THR A 2 3.16 -5.86 -5.91
N GLY A 3 2.13 -5.02 -5.84
CA GLY A 3 1.11 -4.93 -6.88
C GLY A 3 1.76 -4.28 -8.09
N PHE A 4 2.04 -5.06 -9.13
CA PHE A 4 2.33 -4.47 -10.43
C PHE A 4 1.14 -3.61 -10.81
N THR A 5 1.41 -2.41 -11.30
CA THR A 5 0.37 -1.68 -12.01
C THR A 5 0.00 -2.43 -13.28
N ASP A 6 -1.17 -2.12 -13.81
CA ASP A 6 -1.64 -2.55 -15.12
C ASP A 6 -0.60 -2.32 -16.22
N TYR A 7 0.17 -1.23 -16.14
CA TYR A 7 1.25 -0.93 -17.07
C TYR A 7 2.30 -2.04 -17.08
N THR A 8 2.84 -2.37 -15.91
CA THR A 8 3.87 -3.41 -15.78
C THR A 8 3.31 -4.78 -16.08
N ALA A 9 2.12 -5.09 -15.57
CA ALA A 9 1.46 -6.37 -15.82
C ALA A 9 1.29 -6.64 -17.32
N LYS A 10 0.78 -5.66 -18.08
CA LYS A 10 0.61 -5.79 -19.54
C LYS A 10 1.95 -5.98 -20.25
N LYS A 11 2.98 -5.22 -19.88
CA LYS A 11 4.33 -5.32 -20.46
C LYS A 11 4.99 -6.68 -20.21
N VAL A 12 4.88 -7.21 -18.99
CA VAL A 12 5.40 -8.54 -18.65
C VAL A 12 4.64 -9.62 -19.43
N LEU A 13 3.30 -9.53 -19.49
CA LEU A 13 2.47 -10.48 -20.24
C LEU A 13 2.81 -10.49 -21.74
N ASP A 14 2.99 -9.32 -22.36
CA ASP A 14 3.37 -9.22 -23.77
C ASP A 14 4.76 -9.80 -24.05
N HIS A 15 5.72 -9.58 -23.14
CA HIS A 15 7.08 -10.09 -23.27
C HIS A 15 7.13 -11.63 -23.19
N ILE A 16 6.44 -12.23 -22.20
CA ILE A 16 6.50 -13.69 -22.00
C ILE A 16 5.82 -14.49 -23.13
N VAL A 17 4.82 -13.90 -23.81
CA VAL A 17 4.16 -14.56 -24.95
C VAL A 17 4.78 -14.19 -26.30
N GLY A 18 5.90 -13.46 -26.29
CA GLY A 18 6.64 -13.05 -27.49
C GLY A 18 5.90 -12.03 -28.36
N LYS A 19 4.93 -11.30 -27.79
CA LYS A 19 4.12 -10.33 -28.53
C LYS A 19 4.86 -9.01 -28.73
N THR A 20 5.47 -8.48 -27.68
CA THR A 20 6.29 -7.26 -27.72
C THR A 20 7.30 -7.32 -26.59
N ASP A 21 8.56 -6.98 -26.88
CA ASP A 21 9.60 -6.93 -25.87
C ASP A 21 9.32 -5.83 -24.83
N MET A 22 9.58 -6.09 -23.55
CA MET A 22 9.50 -5.10 -22.49
C MET A 22 10.62 -4.05 -22.61
N GLY A 23 11.67 -4.35 -23.40
CA GLY A 23 12.82 -3.48 -23.61
C GLY A 23 13.80 -3.52 -22.44
N SER A 24 14.77 -2.59 -22.41
CA SER A 24 15.64 -2.47 -21.24
C SER A 24 14.80 -2.08 -20.03
N LEU A 25 14.90 -2.84 -18.95
CA LEU A 25 14.27 -2.48 -17.68
C LEU A 25 14.72 -1.08 -17.25
N PRO A 26 13.79 -0.20 -16.85
CA PRO A 26 14.14 1.15 -16.45
C PRO A 26 14.87 1.16 -15.12
N THR A 27 15.67 2.21 -14.87
CA THR A 27 16.12 2.54 -13.52
C THR A 27 14.91 2.85 -12.65
N GLY A 28 14.77 2.17 -11.51
CA GLY A 28 13.63 2.36 -10.60
C GLY A 28 13.81 3.57 -9.70
N TYR A 29 12.74 4.35 -9.51
CA TYR A 29 12.69 5.52 -8.64
C TYR A 29 11.62 5.36 -7.56
N ILE A 30 12.02 5.29 -6.30
CA ILE A 30 11.09 5.12 -5.18
C ILE A 30 10.39 6.43 -4.85
N ALA A 31 9.06 6.40 -4.84
CA ALA A 31 8.17 7.49 -4.51
C ALA A 31 7.35 7.20 -3.24
N LEU A 32 6.93 8.24 -2.52
CA LEU A 32 6.05 8.18 -1.36
C LEU A 32 4.70 8.81 -1.67
N PHE A 33 3.63 8.20 -1.15
CA PHE A 33 2.26 8.64 -1.40
C PHE A 33 1.49 8.91 -0.10
N THR A 34 0.77 10.04 -0.07
CA THR A 34 -0.18 10.39 1.00
C THR A 34 -1.60 9.93 0.70
N ALA A 35 -1.90 9.63 -0.57
CA ALA A 35 -3.12 8.96 -1.00
C ALA A 35 -2.82 8.00 -2.15
N VAL A 36 -3.54 6.88 -2.15
CA VAL A 36 -3.39 5.82 -3.15
C VAL A 36 -4.43 5.95 -4.24
N GLY A 37 -4.04 5.52 -5.43
CA GLY A 37 -4.86 5.49 -6.61
C GLY A 37 -5.41 4.10 -6.94
N LEU A 38 -5.55 3.84 -8.23
CA LEU A 38 -5.94 2.55 -8.80
C LEU A 38 -4.74 1.87 -9.46
N ASP A 39 -4.85 0.57 -9.72
CA ASP A 39 -3.78 -0.21 -10.35
C ASP A 39 -3.47 0.21 -11.80
N ASP A 40 -4.31 1.04 -12.42
CA ASP A 40 -4.00 1.73 -13.69
C ASP A 40 -2.91 2.80 -13.57
N GLY A 41 -2.42 3.07 -12.36
CA GLY A 41 -1.37 4.05 -12.08
C GLY A 41 -1.88 5.47 -11.88
N THR A 42 -3.20 5.69 -11.88
CA THR A 42 -3.83 7.01 -11.72
C THR A 42 -4.41 7.20 -10.31
N GLY A 43 -4.61 8.46 -9.90
CA GLY A 43 -5.25 8.80 -8.62
C GLY A 43 -4.33 8.80 -7.39
N PHE A 44 -3.05 8.50 -7.54
CA PHE A 44 -2.05 8.64 -6.48
C PHE A 44 -1.78 10.12 -6.17
N THR A 45 -1.58 10.43 -4.89
CA THR A 45 -1.05 11.72 -4.45
C THR A 45 0.36 11.51 -3.94
N GLU A 46 1.35 11.84 -4.79
CA GLU A 46 2.76 11.82 -4.42
C GLU A 46 3.11 13.01 -3.53
N VAL A 47 4.02 12.79 -2.57
CA VAL A 47 4.62 13.87 -1.80
C VAL A 47 5.23 14.90 -2.74
N SER A 48 5.14 16.18 -2.39
CA SER A 48 5.72 17.27 -3.18
C SER A 48 6.15 18.43 -2.29
N GLY A 49 7.11 19.23 -2.77
CA GLY A 49 7.69 20.34 -2.00
C GLY A 49 8.65 19.87 -0.91
N GLY A 50 9.11 20.80 -0.06
CA GLY A 50 9.91 20.47 1.13
C GLY A 50 11.19 19.67 0.85
N ASN A 51 11.90 19.93 -0.26
CA ASN A 51 13.08 19.17 -0.71
C ASN A 51 12.82 17.70 -1.11
N TYR A 52 11.56 17.31 -1.30
CA TYR A 52 11.22 15.95 -1.75
C TYR A 52 11.69 15.69 -3.19
N SER A 53 12.34 14.55 -3.39
CA SER A 53 12.57 13.93 -4.69
C SER A 53 12.48 12.41 -4.57
N ARG A 54 12.05 11.74 -5.64
CA ARG A 54 12.11 10.28 -5.73
C ARG A 54 13.56 9.80 -5.57
N VAL A 55 13.75 8.63 -4.97
CA VAL A 55 15.09 8.04 -4.77
C VAL A 55 15.39 7.08 -5.91
N GLN A 56 16.43 7.39 -6.69
CA GLN A 56 16.93 6.48 -7.72
C GLN A 56 17.55 5.23 -7.07
N THR A 57 17.25 4.05 -7.60
CA THR A 57 17.80 2.77 -7.13
C THR A 57 18.70 2.13 -8.18
N ALA A 58 19.64 1.32 -7.72
CA ALA A 58 20.50 0.46 -8.53
C ALA A 58 20.16 -1.02 -8.31
N ASP A 59 20.71 -1.90 -9.14
CA ASP A 59 20.60 -3.35 -9.00
C ASP A 59 21.10 -3.85 -7.63
N THR A 60 22.20 -3.28 -7.14
CA THR A 60 22.80 -3.58 -5.84
C THR A 60 21.93 -3.20 -4.64
N ASP A 61 20.90 -2.36 -4.84
CA ASP A 61 19.96 -2.00 -3.78
C ASP A 61 18.89 -3.05 -3.55
N TRP A 62 18.81 -4.09 -4.38
CA TRP A 62 17.75 -5.10 -4.32
C TRP A 62 18.29 -6.50 -4.06
N ASN A 63 17.63 -7.22 -3.16
CA ASN A 63 17.77 -8.67 -3.05
C ASN A 63 17.04 -9.36 -4.21
N ALA A 64 17.56 -10.51 -4.63
CA ALA A 64 16.87 -11.37 -5.59
C ALA A 64 15.48 -11.79 -5.05
N ALA A 65 14.52 -11.92 -5.96
CA ALA A 65 13.20 -12.44 -5.61
C ALA A 65 13.31 -13.88 -5.08
N SER A 66 12.52 -14.21 -4.07
CA SER A 66 12.47 -15.52 -3.42
C SER A 66 11.06 -15.87 -2.94
N GLY A 67 10.84 -17.11 -2.51
CA GLY A 67 9.53 -17.59 -2.05
C GLY A 67 8.59 -17.99 -3.20
N SER A 68 7.53 -18.73 -2.85
CA SER A 68 6.59 -19.32 -3.82
C SER A 68 5.12 -19.00 -3.55
N ALA A 69 4.77 -18.57 -2.33
CA ALA A 69 3.40 -18.25 -1.93
C ALA A 69 3.40 -17.37 -0.66
N PRO A 70 3.76 -16.08 -0.73
CA PRO A 70 4.03 -15.30 -1.94
C PRO A 70 5.51 -15.32 -2.38
N SER A 71 5.75 -14.97 -3.66
CA SER A 71 7.07 -14.52 -4.11
C SER A 71 7.29 -13.07 -3.69
N THR A 72 8.48 -12.76 -3.18
CA THR A 72 8.83 -11.44 -2.63
C THR A 72 10.27 -11.06 -2.96
N ASN A 73 10.54 -9.77 -3.07
CA ASN A 73 11.87 -9.18 -3.02
C ASN A 73 11.93 -8.11 -1.93
N SER A 74 13.12 -7.60 -1.67
CA SER A 74 13.35 -6.55 -0.67
C SER A 74 14.55 -5.71 -1.05
N ASN A 75 14.66 -4.51 -0.49
CA ASN A 75 15.86 -3.71 -0.62
C ASN A 75 16.98 -4.32 0.24
N ALA A 76 18.16 -4.50 -0.37
CA ALA A 76 19.38 -4.97 0.28
C ALA A 76 20.06 -3.84 1.07
N ASN A 77 20.06 -2.63 0.51
CA ASN A 77 20.63 -1.43 1.12
C ASN A 77 19.54 -0.48 1.63
N ASP A 78 19.95 0.51 2.42
CA ASP A 78 19.10 1.60 2.82
C ASP A 78 18.72 2.46 1.60
N ILE A 79 17.43 2.72 1.42
CA ILE A 79 16.90 3.67 0.43
C ILE A 79 16.48 4.92 1.20
N GLU A 80 17.36 5.90 1.22
CA GLU A 80 17.21 7.14 1.99
C GLU A 80 16.68 8.29 1.13
N PHE A 81 15.66 8.98 1.64
CA PHE A 81 15.09 10.17 0.99
C PHE A 81 15.87 11.43 1.39
N PRO A 82 15.85 12.49 0.56
CA PRO A 82 16.43 13.77 0.96
C PRO A 82 15.84 14.28 2.28
N THR A 83 16.62 14.99 3.09
CA THR A 83 16.10 15.56 4.33
C THR A 83 14.96 16.54 4.03
N PRO A 84 13.77 16.36 4.63
CA PRO A 84 12.64 17.25 4.42
C PRO A 84 12.94 18.68 4.92
N SER A 85 12.72 19.69 4.09
CA SER A 85 12.77 21.10 4.51
C SER A 85 11.41 21.66 4.95
N ALA A 86 10.35 20.87 4.79
CA ALA A 86 8.99 21.11 5.28
C ALA A 86 8.33 19.75 5.56
N ASP A 87 7.17 19.76 6.22
CA ASP A 87 6.41 18.53 6.47
C ASP A 87 5.94 17.91 5.14
N TRP A 88 6.13 16.60 5.00
CA TRP A 88 5.68 15.82 3.83
C TRP A 88 4.32 15.14 4.06
N GLY A 89 3.71 15.40 5.21
CA GLY A 89 2.41 14.85 5.60
C GLY A 89 2.51 13.39 6.07
N THR A 90 1.37 12.70 6.04
CA THR A 90 1.26 11.29 6.45
C THR A 90 1.30 10.39 5.23
N VAL A 91 2.41 9.69 5.07
CA VAL A 91 2.61 8.71 4.00
C VAL A 91 1.94 7.40 4.39
N ILE A 92 1.25 6.78 3.43
CA ILE A 92 0.52 5.51 3.61
C ILE A 92 0.91 4.44 2.58
N ALA A 93 1.62 4.82 1.53
CA ALA A 93 2.04 3.93 0.47
C ALA A 93 3.35 4.41 -0.18
N PHE A 94 3.95 3.53 -0.96
CA PHE A 94 5.13 3.79 -1.76
C PHE A 94 4.96 3.14 -3.13
N GLY A 95 5.79 3.57 -4.09
CA GLY A 95 5.83 2.96 -5.41
C GLY A 95 7.15 3.15 -6.12
N ILE A 96 7.32 2.47 -7.24
CA ILE A 96 8.50 2.56 -8.10
C ILE A 96 8.07 3.14 -9.44
N TYR A 97 8.66 4.26 -9.83
CA TYR A 97 8.51 4.84 -11.17
C TYR A 97 9.69 4.49 -12.07
N ASP A 98 9.48 4.58 -13.38
CA ASP A 98 10.54 4.49 -14.40
C ASP A 98 11.30 5.80 -14.65
N ALA A 99 10.94 6.88 -13.95
CA ALA A 99 11.54 8.20 -14.10
C ALA A 99 11.62 8.99 -12.78
N ALA A 100 12.58 9.91 -12.69
CA ALA A 100 12.75 10.80 -11.53
C ALA A 100 11.58 11.79 -11.35
N SER A 101 10.85 12.10 -12.43
CA SER A 101 9.63 12.92 -12.44
C SER A 101 8.75 12.50 -13.62
N GLY A 102 7.43 12.57 -13.46
CA GLY A 102 6.49 11.99 -14.43
C GLY A 102 6.65 10.48 -14.52
N GLY A 103 6.73 9.95 -15.74
CA GLY A 103 6.92 8.51 -15.98
C GLY A 103 5.69 7.66 -15.69
N ASN A 104 5.89 6.34 -15.72
CA ASN A 104 4.89 5.33 -15.41
C ASN A 104 5.16 4.74 -14.03
N LEU A 105 4.11 4.60 -13.22
CA LEU A 105 4.18 3.84 -11.98
C LEU A 105 4.28 2.36 -12.35
N LEU A 106 5.35 1.70 -11.92
CA LEU A 106 5.63 0.30 -12.24
C LEU A 106 5.01 -0.65 -11.23
N MET A 107 5.15 -0.32 -9.95
CA MET A 107 4.58 -1.10 -8.86
C MET A 107 4.34 -0.19 -7.66
N TRP A 108 3.41 -0.59 -6.81
CA TRP A 108 3.13 0.10 -5.56
C TRP A 108 2.65 -0.87 -4.49
N ASP A 109 2.75 -0.45 -3.24
CA ASP A 109 2.09 -1.15 -2.13
C ASP A 109 1.80 -0.14 -1.00
N TYR A 110 0.82 -0.46 -0.15
CA TYR A 110 0.68 0.27 1.11
C TYR A 110 1.88 -0.01 2.04
N LEU A 111 2.19 0.95 2.89
CA LEU A 111 3.19 0.79 3.94
C LEU A 111 2.79 -0.32 4.93
N GLY A 112 3.82 -0.97 5.47
CA GLY A 112 3.70 -2.05 6.44
C GLY A 112 3.75 -3.43 5.78
N ASN A 113 4.52 -4.32 6.38
CA ASN A 113 4.60 -5.72 5.96
C ASN A 113 3.45 -6.55 6.56
N PHE A 114 2.22 -6.24 6.15
CA PHE A 114 1.02 -6.94 6.59
C PHE A 114 0.43 -7.78 5.45
N PRO A 115 -0.05 -9.01 5.72
CA PRO A 115 -0.69 -9.83 4.71
C PRO A 115 -2.10 -9.29 4.38
N TRP A 116 -2.55 -9.58 3.17
CA TRP A 116 -3.97 -9.53 2.85
C TRP A 116 -4.66 -10.76 3.43
N LEU A 117 -5.75 -10.55 4.17
CA LEU A 117 -6.51 -11.59 4.85
C LEU A 117 -7.93 -11.66 4.28
N PRO A 118 -8.45 -12.86 3.99
CA PRO A 118 -9.84 -13.03 3.62
C PRO A 118 -10.77 -12.50 4.71
N ALA A 119 -11.81 -11.81 4.29
CA ALA A 119 -12.78 -11.17 5.17
C ALA A 119 -14.22 -11.49 4.75
N ALA A 120 -15.06 -11.78 5.74
CA ALA A 120 -16.51 -11.81 5.60
C ALA A 120 -17.11 -10.60 6.31
N VAL A 121 -18.22 -10.07 5.79
CA VAL A 121 -18.91 -8.91 6.35
C VAL A 121 -20.36 -9.26 6.64
N SER A 122 -20.82 -8.99 7.85
CA SER A 122 -22.22 -9.20 8.26
C SER A 122 -23.15 -8.14 7.66
N SER A 123 -24.47 -8.41 7.67
CA SER A 123 -25.48 -7.35 7.52
C SER A 123 -25.86 -6.86 8.92
N ALA A 124 -25.29 -5.73 9.36
CA ALA A 124 -25.50 -5.19 10.72
C ALA A 124 -25.14 -3.70 10.81
N SER A 125 -25.58 -3.05 11.89
CA SER A 125 -25.26 -1.66 12.21
C SER A 125 -24.70 -1.55 13.64
N PRO A 126 -23.37 -1.48 13.85
CA PRO A 126 -22.31 -1.50 12.84
C PRO A 126 -22.11 -2.85 12.15
N GLY A 127 -21.60 -2.81 10.91
CA GLY A 127 -21.21 -4.01 10.17
C GLY A 127 -20.00 -4.66 10.83
N VAL A 128 -20.04 -5.98 11.02
CA VAL A 128 -18.96 -6.77 11.60
C VAL A 128 -18.13 -7.39 10.48
N ILE A 129 -16.83 -7.15 10.50
CA ILE A 129 -15.84 -7.77 9.63
C ILE A 129 -15.21 -8.93 10.40
N THR A 130 -15.19 -10.11 9.80
CA THR A 130 -14.52 -11.30 10.32
C THR A 130 -13.31 -11.62 9.44
N ALA A 131 -12.10 -11.52 9.99
CA ALA A 131 -10.86 -11.85 9.31
C ALA A 131 -9.96 -12.66 10.25
N LYS A 132 -9.75 -13.94 9.95
CA LYS A 132 -9.09 -14.87 10.88
C LYS A 132 -7.64 -14.47 11.14
N GLY A 133 -7.25 -14.43 12.42
CA GLY A 133 -5.88 -14.17 12.85
C GLY A 133 -5.38 -12.76 12.51
N HIS A 134 -6.28 -11.79 12.39
CA HIS A 134 -5.92 -10.44 11.93
C HIS A 134 -4.97 -9.70 12.88
N GLY A 135 -5.09 -9.90 14.19
CA GLY A 135 -4.21 -9.27 15.18
C GLY A 135 -4.32 -7.73 15.23
N TYR A 136 -5.44 -7.18 14.73
CA TYR A 136 -5.66 -5.73 14.71
C TYR A 136 -6.12 -5.24 16.09
N SER A 137 -5.64 -4.05 16.44
CA SER A 137 -5.99 -3.30 17.64
C SER A 137 -6.93 -2.14 17.30
N ALA A 138 -7.59 -1.58 18.32
CA ALA A 138 -8.44 -0.41 18.12
C ALA A 138 -7.61 0.76 17.56
N ASN A 139 -8.17 1.47 16.58
CA ASN A 139 -7.55 2.52 15.79
C ASN A 139 -6.44 2.09 14.83
N ASP A 140 -6.15 0.79 14.68
CA ASP A 140 -5.36 0.34 13.54
C ASP A 140 -6.05 0.75 12.24
N THR A 141 -5.24 1.19 11.29
CA THR A 141 -5.70 1.52 9.95
C THR A 141 -5.65 0.31 9.03
N PHE A 142 -6.67 0.14 8.21
CA PHE A 142 -6.76 -0.96 7.28
C PHE A 142 -7.49 -0.55 6.01
N VAL A 143 -7.37 -1.37 4.98
CA VAL A 143 -8.11 -1.24 3.72
C VAL A 143 -8.89 -2.51 3.46
N PHE A 144 -9.99 -2.37 2.72
CA PHE A 144 -10.82 -3.47 2.24
C PHE A 144 -10.80 -3.47 0.71
N SER A 145 -10.74 -4.65 0.10
CA SER A 145 -10.78 -4.80 -1.36
C SER A 145 -11.59 -6.03 -1.76
N THR A 146 -12.31 -5.94 -2.88
CA THR A 146 -12.98 -7.07 -3.55
C THR A 146 -12.26 -7.51 -4.82
N GLU A 147 -11.12 -6.90 -5.12
CA GLU A 147 -10.36 -7.14 -6.35
C GLU A 147 -9.86 -8.59 -6.46
N PHE A 148 -9.59 -9.22 -5.32
CA PHE A 148 -9.17 -10.63 -5.23
C PHE A 148 -10.36 -11.58 -5.12
N GLY A 149 -11.53 -11.17 -5.62
CA GLY A 149 -12.79 -11.87 -5.48
C GLY A 149 -13.61 -11.45 -4.26
N GLY A 150 -14.85 -11.94 -4.21
CA GLY A 150 -15.83 -11.59 -3.20
C GLY A 150 -16.93 -10.68 -3.74
N THR A 151 -17.78 -10.20 -2.83
CA THR A 151 -18.91 -9.33 -3.18
C THR A 151 -19.02 -8.25 -2.12
N ALA A 152 -18.93 -6.98 -2.54
CA ALA A 152 -19.05 -5.86 -1.62
C ALA A 152 -20.42 -5.87 -0.91
N PRO A 153 -20.49 -5.62 0.40
CA PRO A 153 -21.77 -5.42 1.07
C PRO A 153 -22.42 -4.13 0.59
N SER A 154 -23.74 -4.05 0.71
CA SER A 154 -24.47 -2.78 0.64
C SER A 154 -24.35 -2.04 1.98
N PHE A 155 -24.31 -0.71 1.93
CA PHE A 155 -24.13 0.13 3.11
C PHE A 155 -25.40 0.92 3.44
N SER A 156 -25.70 1.05 4.72
CA SER A 156 -26.74 1.93 5.25
C SER A 156 -26.15 3.21 5.88
N GLN A 157 -24.84 3.21 6.19
CA GLN A 157 -24.07 4.38 6.61
C GLN A 157 -22.58 4.10 6.41
N GLY A 158 -21.81 5.12 6.00
CA GLY A 158 -20.39 4.95 5.69
C GLY A 158 -20.17 4.08 4.44
N ASN A 159 -18.93 3.64 4.24
CA ASN A 159 -18.53 2.72 3.18
C ASN A 159 -17.13 2.17 3.49
N PHE A 160 -16.68 1.21 2.68
CA PHE A 160 -15.32 0.69 2.71
C PHE A 160 -14.41 1.29 1.63
N THR A 161 -14.34 2.62 1.56
CA THR A 161 -13.47 3.33 0.62
C THR A 161 -12.34 4.04 1.35
N GLY A 162 -11.11 3.88 0.84
CA GLY A 162 -9.92 4.49 1.41
C GLY A 162 -9.46 3.83 2.71
N LEU A 163 -8.73 4.59 3.53
CA LEU A 163 -8.17 4.12 4.79
C LEU A 163 -9.24 4.12 5.89
N LEU A 164 -9.54 2.94 6.41
CA LEU A 164 -10.54 2.70 7.45
C LEU A 164 -9.85 2.52 8.80
N ALA A 165 -10.57 2.77 9.90
CA ALA A 165 -10.08 2.54 11.24
C ALA A 165 -10.86 1.42 11.95
N VAL A 166 -10.13 0.53 12.62
CA VAL A 166 -10.67 -0.52 13.48
C VAL A 166 -11.28 0.09 14.75
N VAL A 167 -12.47 -0.35 15.16
CA VAL A 167 -13.18 0.21 16.33
C VAL A 167 -13.30 -0.81 17.46
N SER A 168 -14.01 -1.93 17.25
CA SER A 168 -14.31 -2.91 18.31
C SER A 168 -13.68 -4.28 18.03
N PRO A 169 -12.35 -4.43 18.05
CA PRO A 169 -11.71 -5.72 17.78
C PRO A 169 -11.98 -6.72 18.91
N SER A 170 -12.32 -7.96 18.54
CA SER A 170 -12.62 -9.07 19.43
C SER A 170 -12.35 -10.41 18.74
N GLY A 171 -11.26 -11.08 19.12
CA GLY A 171 -10.87 -12.35 18.50
C GLY A 171 -10.58 -12.18 17.02
N ASP A 172 -11.39 -12.81 16.16
CA ASP A 172 -11.28 -12.74 14.70
C ASP A 172 -12.20 -11.67 14.07
N THR A 173 -12.87 -10.85 14.88
CA THR A 173 -13.86 -9.87 14.40
C THR A 173 -13.55 -8.46 14.82
N PHE A 174 -14.03 -7.49 14.03
CA PHE A 174 -13.99 -6.08 14.37
C PHE A 174 -15.05 -5.30 13.61
N THR A 175 -15.39 -4.12 14.11
CA THR A 175 -16.18 -3.12 13.39
C THR A 175 -15.27 -2.02 12.86
N ALA A 176 -15.75 -1.26 11.88
CA ALA A 176 -14.95 -0.23 11.22
C ALA A 176 -15.65 1.14 11.22
N LYS A 177 -14.85 2.19 11.08
CA LYS A 177 -15.30 3.54 10.74
C LYS A 177 -14.52 4.06 9.52
N ASN A 178 -15.19 4.85 8.71
CA ASN A 178 -14.57 5.68 7.66
C ASN A 178 -14.53 7.13 8.17
N GLY A 179 -13.32 7.64 8.43
CA GLY A 179 -13.13 8.89 9.15
C GLY A 179 -13.81 8.83 10.53
N ALA A 180 -14.74 9.75 10.77
CA ALA A 180 -15.54 9.80 12.01
C ALA A 180 -16.83 8.95 11.96
N THR A 181 -17.18 8.39 10.80
CA THR A 181 -18.48 7.74 10.56
C THR A 181 -18.37 6.23 10.71
N ALA A 182 -19.18 5.63 11.58
CA ALA A 182 -19.29 4.16 11.68
C ALA A 182 -19.76 3.56 10.34
N VAL A 183 -19.23 2.39 9.99
CA VAL A 183 -19.69 1.67 8.79
C VAL A 183 -20.79 0.70 9.17
N ASN A 184 -21.99 0.97 8.67
CA ASN A 184 -23.18 0.12 8.83
C ASN A 184 -23.50 -0.54 7.49
N THR A 185 -23.79 -1.83 7.51
CA THR A 185 -24.09 -2.64 6.32
C THR A 185 -25.55 -3.11 6.32
N SER A 186 -26.12 -3.24 5.13
CA SER A 186 -27.49 -3.70 4.88
C SER A 186 -27.56 -5.03 4.13
N SER A 187 -26.40 -5.56 3.69
CA SER A 187 -26.26 -6.92 3.17
C SER A 187 -24.96 -7.54 3.67
N THR A 188 -24.88 -8.87 3.59
CA THR A 188 -23.60 -9.56 3.76
C THR A 188 -22.66 -9.24 2.60
N GLY A 189 -21.37 -9.43 2.82
CA GLY A 189 -20.35 -9.31 1.78
C GLY A 189 -19.10 -10.13 2.10
N SER A 190 -18.16 -10.16 1.17
CA SER A 190 -16.86 -10.79 1.31
C SER A 190 -15.80 -10.05 0.50
N GLY A 191 -14.54 -10.20 0.88
CA GLY A 191 -13.40 -9.61 0.21
C GLY A 191 -12.12 -9.89 0.97
N MET A 192 -11.18 -8.96 0.90
CA MET A 192 -9.91 -9.01 1.60
C MET A 192 -9.74 -7.76 2.46
N VAL A 193 -9.08 -7.91 3.61
CA VAL A 193 -8.62 -6.77 4.41
C VAL A 193 -7.10 -6.82 4.56
N ARG A 194 -6.49 -5.65 4.68
CA ARG A 194 -5.07 -5.53 5.02
C ARG A 194 -4.85 -4.35 5.94
N LYS A 195 -4.11 -4.56 7.03
CA LYS A 195 -3.60 -3.49 7.87
C LYS A 195 -2.61 -2.64 7.06
N VAL A 196 -2.68 -1.35 7.26
CA VAL A 196 -1.84 -0.36 6.58
C VAL A 196 -1.09 0.42 7.66
N ALA A 197 0.23 0.50 7.55
CA ALA A 197 1.01 1.42 8.35
C ALA A 197 0.87 2.85 7.77
N SER A 198 1.05 3.84 8.63
CA SER A 198 1.15 5.23 8.21
C SER A 198 2.30 5.90 8.94
N GLN A 199 2.96 6.84 8.27
CA GLN A 199 4.10 7.55 8.84
C GLN A 199 4.00 9.04 8.52
N ALA A 200 3.84 9.85 9.55
CA ALA A 200 4.00 11.30 9.43
C ALA A 200 5.48 11.63 9.30
N ILE A 201 5.86 12.41 8.29
CA ILE A 201 7.24 12.83 8.03
C ILE A 201 7.31 14.35 8.19
N SER A 202 7.99 14.78 9.25
CA SER A 202 8.15 16.19 9.59
C SER A 202 9.44 16.78 9.02
N ALA A 203 9.50 18.10 8.92
CA ALA A 203 10.72 18.83 8.57
C ALA A 203 11.92 18.40 9.43
N GLY A 204 13.08 18.18 8.80
CA GLY A 204 14.33 17.79 9.47
C GLY A 204 14.44 16.32 9.88
N VAL A 205 13.44 15.48 9.60
CA VAL A 205 13.45 14.05 9.94
C VAL A 205 13.63 13.22 8.68
N VAL A 206 14.77 12.56 8.54
CA VAL A 206 15.08 11.73 7.38
C VAL A 206 14.25 10.46 7.42
N ALA A 207 13.58 10.16 6.31
CA ALA A 207 12.86 8.92 6.10
C ALA A 207 13.69 7.98 5.24
N LYS A 208 13.70 6.69 5.60
CA LYS A 208 14.35 5.65 4.79
C LYS A 208 13.64 4.32 4.87
N PHE A 209 13.74 3.54 3.79
CA PHE A 209 13.52 2.10 3.87
C PHE A 209 14.84 1.45 4.25
N ALA A 210 14.95 0.91 5.46
CA ALA A 210 16.16 0.26 5.91
C ALA A 210 16.37 -1.09 5.20
N GLY A 211 17.61 -1.41 4.87
CA GLY A 211 18.01 -2.66 4.23
C GLY A 211 17.54 -3.88 5.01
N GLY A 212 16.95 -4.86 4.32
CA GLY A 212 16.47 -6.10 4.95
C GLY A 212 15.17 -5.97 5.77
N THR A 213 14.53 -4.80 5.79
CA THR A 213 13.23 -4.56 6.46
C THR A 213 12.16 -4.11 5.45
N PRO A 214 11.52 -5.05 4.74
CA PRO A 214 10.59 -4.71 3.66
C PRO A 214 9.40 -3.89 4.13
N GLY A 215 9.03 -2.87 3.33
CA GLY A 215 7.79 -2.10 3.49
C GLY A 215 7.69 -1.27 4.78
N THR A 216 8.76 -1.19 5.58
CA THR A 216 8.79 -0.39 6.80
C THR A 216 9.57 0.89 6.55
N LEU A 217 8.88 2.03 6.61
CA LEU A 217 9.53 3.33 6.57
C LEU A 217 10.01 3.68 7.97
N VAL A 218 11.31 3.86 8.13
CA VAL A 218 11.97 4.21 9.39
C VAL A 218 12.34 5.69 9.36
N LEU A 219 12.15 6.36 10.49
CA LEU A 219 12.54 7.76 10.68
C LEU A 219 13.78 7.87 11.54
N ALA A 220 14.71 8.72 11.13
CA ALA A 220 15.89 9.10 11.89
C ALA A 220 16.00 10.63 11.96
N ALA A 221 16.51 11.14 13.09
CA ALA A 221 16.94 12.53 13.13
C ALA A 221 18.09 12.73 12.14
N ALA A 222 18.04 13.83 11.38
CA ALA A 222 19.10 14.22 10.47
C ALA A 222 20.42 14.51 11.19
#